data_AF-A0A538B3S3-F1
#
_entry.id   AF-A0A538B3S3-F1
#
_cell.length_a   1.000
_cell.length_b   1.000
_cell.length_c   1.000
_cell.angle_alpha   90.00
_cell.angle_beta   90.00
_cell.angle_gamma   90.00
#
_symmetry.space_group_name_H-M   'P 1'
#
loop_
_entity.id
_entity.type
_entity.pdbx_description
1 polymer ?
#
loop_
_entity_poly.entity_id
_entity_poly.type
_entity_poly.pdbx_seq_one_letter_code
_entity_poly.pdbx_strand_id
1 'polypeptide(L)'
;LLKVGELHLLPATIDLAGTEIHLLTRAGREYALSRALEPIKADYDVILIDCPPSLGVLTINGLTAADEVLVPLQCETLSHRGVGQLLETIEDVKSYTNPSLKVRGVVATMFDGRTKLGREVLDDVRTRYGVEVLDPPVPKSVRVAEAPARGRSVLEHASRSSSAEAYRKLAAGLDGTAHQ
;
A
#
# COMPACT_ATOMS: atom_id res chain seq x y z
N LEU A 1 -19.69 8.67 0.60
CA LEU A 1 -18.38 9.23 0.19
C LEU A 1 -18.17 10.52 0.95
N LEU A 2 -17.06 10.65 1.67
CA LEU A 2 -16.64 11.91 2.28
C LEU A 2 -15.77 12.66 1.26
N LYS A 3 -15.95 13.98 1.11
CA LYS A 3 -15.18 14.81 0.17
C LYS A 3 -14.39 15.87 0.92
N VAL A 4 -13.08 15.96 0.65
CA VAL A 4 -12.17 16.98 1.17
C VAL A 4 -11.33 17.51 0.01
N GLY A 5 -11.73 18.66 -0.57
CA GLY A 5 -11.14 19.14 -1.82
C GLY A 5 -11.37 18.14 -2.95
N GLU A 6 -10.30 17.75 -3.65
CA GLU A 6 -10.29 16.72 -4.70
C GLU A 6 -10.23 15.28 -4.15
N LEU A 7 -10.02 15.11 -2.84
CA LEU A 7 -9.97 13.79 -2.21
C LEU A 7 -11.38 13.29 -1.87
N HIS A 8 -11.77 12.14 -2.43
CA HIS A 8 -12.94 11.40 -2.00
C HIS A 8 -12.53 10.17 -1.17
N LEU A 9 -13.23 9.93 -0.08
CA LEU A 9 -13.00 8.80 0.82
C LEU A 9 -14.25 7.92 0.91
N LEU A 10 -14.06 6.63 0.62
CA LEU A 10 -15.00 5.58 0.99
C LEU A 10 -14.54 4.98 2.33
N PRO A 11 -15.21 5.31 3.45
CA PRO A 11 -14.76 4.84 4.76
C PRO A 11 -15.04 3.35 4.95
N ALA A 12 -14.15 2.67 5.65
CA ALA A 12 -14.42 1.34 6.19
C ALA A 12 -15.24 1.46 7.48
N THR A 13 -16.18 0.54 7.69
CA THR A 13 -16.91 0.37 8.96
C THR A 13 -16.59 -1.01 9.55
N ILE A 14 -17.01 -1.25 10.79
CA ILE A 14 -16.87 -2.58 11.43
C ILE A 14 -17.57 -3.68 10.62
N ASP A 15 -18.59 -3.34 9.82
CA ASP A 15 -19.31 -4.27 8.96
C ASP A 15 -18.44 -4.83 7.82
N LEU A 16 -17.35 -4.14 7.47
CA LEU A 16 -16.38 -4.66 6.49
C LEU A 16 -15.73 -5.96 6.99
N ALA A 17 -15.49 -6.09 8.30
CA ALA A 17 -14.98 -7.32 8.88
C ALA A 17 -15.99 -8.49 8.74
N GLY A 18 -17.29 -8.21 8.90
CA GLY A 18 -18.34 -9.21 8.66
C GLY A 18 -18.48 -9.60 7.19
N THR A 19 -18.14 -8.68 6.28
CA THR A 19 -18.22 -8.91 4.83
C THR A 19 -17.29 -10.02 4.36
N GLU A 20 -16.15 -10.25 5.02
CA GLU A 20 -15.24 -11.35 4.69
C GLU A 20 -15.96 -12.71 4.74
N ILE A 21 -16.76 -12.96 5.78
CA ILE A 21 -17.56 -14.19 5.91
C ILE A 21 -18.59 -14.31 4.78
N HIS A 22 -19.26 -13.21 4.45
CA HIS A 22 -20.26 -13.18 3.38
C HIS A 22 -19.65 -13.40 1.99
N LEU A 23 -18.42 -12.96 1.76
CA LEU A 23 -17.71 -13.16 0.50
C LEU A 23 -17.28 -14.62 0.32
N LEU A 24 -16.98 -15.35 1.39
CA LEU A 24 -16.50 -16.74 1.29
C LEU A 24 -17.48 -17.66 0.54
N THR A 25 -18.79 -17.41 0.62
CA THR A 25 -19.81 -18.23 -0.03
C THR A 25 -20.19 -17.77 -1.44
N ARG A 26 -19.64 -16.64 -1.92
CA ARG A 26 -19.97 -16.08 -3.23
C ARG A 26 -19.05 -16.59 -4.31
N ALA A 27 -19.61 -16.91 -5.47
CA ALA A 27 -18.84 -17.14 -6.68
C ALA A 27 -18.23 -15.82 -7.18
N GLY A 28 -16.97 -15.87 -7.61
CA GLY A 28 -16.26 -14.67 -8.06
C GLY A 28 -15.96 -13.68 -6.93
N ARG A 29 -15.80 -14.15 -5.69
CA ARG A 29 -15.65 -13.31 -4.49
C ARG A 29 -14.43 -12.41 -4.53
N GLU A 30 -13.37 -12.86 -5.20
CA GLU A 30 -12.13 -12.15 -5.48
C GLU A 30 -12.32 -10.93 -6.41
N TYR A 31 -13.39 -10.93 -7.22
CA TYR A 31 -13.76 -9.83 -8.12
C TYR A 31 -14.85 -8.91 -7.53
N ALA A 32 -15.14 -9.00 -6.23
CA ALA A 32 -16.22 -8.20 -5.65
C ALA A 32 -15.88 -6.70 -5.67
N LEU A 33 -14.65 -6.33 -5.28
CA LEU A 33 -14.21 -4.94 -5.27
C LEU A 33 -14.02 -4.38 -6.69
N SER A 34 -13.38 -5.13 -7.60
CA SER A 34 -13.16 -4.66 -8.97
C SER A 34 -14.48 -4.35 -9.68
N ARG A 35 -15.48 -5.23 -9.56
CA ARG A 35 -16.84 -4.98 -10.10
C ARG A 35 -17.53 -3.77 -9.47
N ALA A 36 -17.28 -3.51 -8.19
CA ALA A 36 -17.86 -2.35 -7.50
C ALA A 36 -17.18 -1.03 -7.92
N LEU A 37 -15.89 -1.07 -8.26
CA LEU A 37 -15.11 0.09 -8.70
C LEU A 37 -15.28 0.41 -10.19
N GLU A 38 -15.56 -0.59 -11.04
CA GLU A 38 -15.73 -0.44 -12.48
C GLU A 38 -16.57 0.79 -12.91
N PRO A 39 -17.79 1.03 -12.38
CA PRO A 39 -18.61 2.16 -12.82
C PRO A 39 -18.05 3.54 -12.47
N ILE A 40 -17.11 3.64 -11.53
CA ILE A 40 -16.53 4.90 -11.08
C ILE A 40 -15.05 5.04 -11.48
N LYS A 41 -14.44 4.01 -12.10
CA LYS A 41 -13.01 4.01 -12.40
C LYS A 41 -12.60 5.19 -13.29
N ALA A 42 -13.47 5.60 -14.21
CA ALA A 42 -13.24 6.72 -15.12
C ALA A 42 -13.37 8.11 -14.46
N ASP A 43 -13.91 8.20 -13.23
CA ASP A 43 -14.14 9.47 -12.54
C ASP A 43 -12.95 9.93 -11.69
N TYR A 44 -11.90 9.10 -11.56
CA TYR A 44 -10.74 9.37 -10.70
C TYR A 44 -9.43 9.13 -11.45
N ASP A 45 -8.48 10.04 -11.28
CA ASP A 45 -7.12 9.87 -11.80
C ASP A 45 -6.37 8.74 -11.07
N VAL A 46 -6.62 8.61 -9.76
CA VAL A 46 -5.98 7.62 -8.88
C VAL A 46 -6.99 7.08 -7.86
N ILE A 47 -7.00 5.76 -7.68
CA ILE A 47 -7.75 5.08 -6.62
C ILE A 47 -6.74 4.37 -5.72
N LEU A 48 -6.66 4.79 -4.45
CA LEU A 48 -5.84 4.13 -3.43
C LEU A 48 -6.68 3.13 -2.63
N ILE A 49 -6.22 1.88 -2.55
CA ILE A 49 -6.88 0.81 -1.80
C ILE A 49 -5.99 0.45 -0.60
N ASP A 50 -6.40 0.86 0.60
CA ASP A 50 -5.74 0.47 1.85
C ASP A 50 -6.22 -0.93 2.28
N CYS A 51 -5.31 -1.91 2.23
CA CYS A 51 -5.64 -3.31 2.50
C CYS A 51 -5.43 -3.66 3.98
N PRO A 52 -6.24 -4.56 4.57
CA PRO A 52 -6.00 -5.04 5.92
C PRO A 52 -4.68 -5.81 6.01
N PRO A 53 -4.09 -5.96 7.21
CA PRO A 53 -2.81 -6.64 7.39
C PRO A 53 -2.87 -8.17 7.17
N SER A 54 -4.06 -8.73 6.95
CA SER A 54 -4.26 -10.16 6.66
C SER A 54 -4.17 -10.43 5.16
N LEU A 55 -3.67 -11.60 4.76
CA LEU A 55 -3.70 -12.06 3.36
C LEU A 55 -5.01 -12.81 3.04
N GLY A 56 -6.13 -12.24 3.50
CA GLY A 56 -7.47 -12.80 3.37
C GLY A 56 -8.21 -12.37 2.09
N VAL A 57 -9.52 -12.62 2.03
CA VAL A 57 -10.33 -12.35 0.82
C VAL A 57 -10.37 -10.86 0.49
N LEU A 58 -10.30 -9.99 1.51
CA LEU A 58 -10.32 -8.54 1.32
C LEU A 58 -9.03 -8.05 0.63
N THR A 59 -7.87 -8.57 1.04
CA THR A 59 -6.59 -8.24 0.41
C THR A 59 -6.51 -8.80 -1.01
N ILE A 60 -7.00 -10.02 -1.24
CA ILE A 60 -7.13 -10.57 -2.60
C ILE A 60 -8.01 -9.68 -3.49
N ASN A 61 -9.12 -9.16 -2.95
CA ASN A 61 -9.97 -8.21 -3.68
C ASN A 61 -9.24 -6.91 -4.02
N GLY A 62 -8.47 -6.36 -3.08
CA GLY A 62 -7.63 -5.19 -3.31
C GLY A 62 -6.63 -5.42 -4.44
N LEU A 63 -5.87 -6.51 -4.39
CA LEU A 63 -4.89 -6.87 -5.41
C LEU A 63 -5.54 -7.18 -6.76
N THR A 64 -6.73 -7.82 -6.77
CA THR A 64 -7.47 -8.14 -8.00
C THR A 64 -8.01 -6.87 -8.68
N ALA A 65 -8.31 -5.81 -7.92
CA ALA A 65 -8.82 -4.56 -8.45
C ALA A 65 -7.73 -3.54 -8.81
N ALA A 66 -6.50 -3.71 -8.31
CA ALA A 66 -5.42 -2.75 -8.46
C ALA A 66 -4.67 -2.89 -9.80
N ASP A 67 -4.22 -1.76 -10.36
CA ASP A 67 -3.30 -1.76 -11.51
C ASP A 67 -1.84 -1.98 -11.03
N GLU A 68 -1.48 -1.39 -9.89
CA GLU A 68 -0.16 -1.54 -9.26
C GLU A 68 -0.28 -1.71 -7.73
N VAL A 69 0.69 -2.38 -7.10
CA VAL A 69 0.77 -2.55 -5.63
C VAL A 69 2.06 -1.97 -5.07
N LEU A 70 1.93 -1.21 -3.97
CA LEU A 70 3.02 -0.75 -3.13
C LEU A 70 3.12 -1.64 -1.88
N VAL A 71 4.33 -2.04 -1.53
CA VAL A 71 4.57 -2.93 -0.38
C VAL A 71 5.21 -2.12 0.75
N PRO A 72 4.45 -1.69 1.77
CA PRO A 72 5.03 -1.03 2.93
C PRO A 72 5.83 -2.03 3.77
N LEU A 73 7.09 -1.70 4.05
CA LEU A 73 8.01 -2.57 4.78
C LEU A 73 8.63 -1.84 5.96
N GLN A 74 8.48 -2.39 7.16
CA GLN A 74 9.29 -1.99 8.31
C GLN A 74 10.55 -2.84 8.34
N CYS A 75 11.73 -2.24 8.52
CA CYS A 75 13.00 -2.96 8.41
C CYS A 75 13.41 -3.61 9.75
N GLU A 76 12.73 -4.70 10.11
CA GLU A 76 12.93 -5.43 11.37
C GLU A 76 13.21 -6.93 11.10
N THR A 77 13.61 -7.66 12.14
CA THR A 77 14.14 -9.04 12.02
C THR A 77 13.16 -10.02 11.37
N LEU A 78 11.85 -9.82 11.47
CA LEU A 78 10.81 -10.72 10.92
C LEU A 78 10.27 -10.30 9.55
N SER A 79 10.71 -9.15 9.05
CA SER A 79 10.11 -8.51 7.88
C SER A 79 10.34 -9.27 6.57
N HIS A 80 11.43 -10.04 6.50
CA HIS A 80 11.77 -10.85 5.32
C HIS A 80 10.75 -11.96 5.03
N ARG A 81 10.11 -12.55 6.07
CA ARG A 81 9.10 -13.61 5.89
C ARG A 81 7.78 -13.06 5.36
N GLY A 82 7.33 -11.93 5.92
CA GLY A 82 6.07 -11.30 5.50
C GLY A 82 6.12 -10.84 4.05
N VAL A 83 7.26 -10.29 3.60
CA VAL A 83 7.45 -9.89 2.20
C VAL A 83 7.37 -11.08 1.26
N GLY A 84 8.05 -12.19 1.57
CA GLY A 84 8.00 -13.41 0.74
C GLY A 84 6.56 -13.93 0.57
N GLN A 85 5.82 -14.04 1.67
CA GLN A 85 4.43 -14.51 1.65
C GLN A 85 3.50 -13.58 0.85
N LEU A 86 3.69 -12.26 0.96
CA LEU A 86 2.94 -11.28 0.18
C LEU A 86 3.26 -11.41 -1.32
N LEU A 87 4.54 -11.57 -1.68
CA LEU A 87 4.93 -11.73 -3.08
C LEU A 87 4.40 -13.02 -3.70
N GLU A 88 4.41 -14.13 -2.96
CA GLU A 88 3.74 -15.38 -3.37
C GLU A 88 2.25 -15.14 -3.62
N THR A 89 1.57 -14.42 -2.71
CA THR A 89 0.15 -14.08 -2.87
C THR A 89 -0.10 -13.20 -4.09
N ILE A 90 0.80 -12.24 -4.38
CA ILE A 90 0.71 -11.38 -5.57
C ILE A 90 0.87 -12.21 -6.85
N GLU A 91 1.79 -13.17 -6.89
CA GLU A 91 1.97 -14.06 -8.05
C GLU A 91 0.77 -14.99 -8.26
N ASP A 92 0.14 -15.49 -7.19
CA ASP A 92 -1.13 -16.22 -7.28
C ASP A 92 -2.23 -15.32 -7.88
N VAL A 93 -2.40 -14.11 -7.34
CA VAL A 93 -3.38 -13.13 -7.88
C VAL A 93 -3.12 -12.84 -9.36
N LYS A 94 -1.86 -12.63 -9.76
CA LYS A 94 -1.50 -12.42 -11.17
C LYS A 94 -1.89 -13.61 -12.04
N SER A 95 -1.67 -14.82 -11.55
CA SER A 95 -1.95 -16.05 -12.29
C SER A 95 -3.45 -16.33 -12.45
N TYR A 96 -4.26 -16.01 -11.43
CA TYR A 96 -5.66 -16.42 -11.39
C TYR A 96 -6.67 -15.30 -11.66
N THR A 97 -6.40 -14.05 -11.26
CA THR A 97 -7.43 -13.01 -11.19
C THR A 97 -7.04 -11.67 -11.80
N ASN A 98 -5.75 -11.30 -11.81
CA ASN A 98 -5.30 -10.02 -12.36
C ASN A 98 -3.93 -10.13 -13.03
N PRO A 99 -3.84 -10.66 -14.27
CA PRO A 99 -2.57 -10.82 -15.00
C PRO A 99 -1.82 -9.51 -15.28
N SER A 100 -2.51 -8.37 -15.20
CA SER A 100 -1.93 -7.04 -15.40
C SER A 100 -1.30 -6.42 -14.14
N LEU A 101 -1.51 -7.01 -12.95
CA LEU A 101 -1.01 -6.45 -11.69
C LEU A 101 0.51 -6.34 -11.69
N LYS A 102 1.02 -5.14 -11.35
CA LYS A 102 2.45 -4.87 -11.22
C LYS A 102 2.82 -4.57 -9.77
N VAL A 103 3.97 -5.08 -9.34
CA VAL A 103 4.58 -4.61 -8.09
C VAL A 103 5.32 -3.33 -8.40
N ARG A 104 4.81 -2.18 -7.92
CA ARG A 104 5.45 -0.88 -8.13
C ARG A 104 6.73 -0.75 -7.31
N GLY A 105 6.75 -1.34 -6.13
CA GLY A 105 7.95 -1.39 -5.30
C GLY A 105 7.65 -1.42 -3.81
N VAL A 106 8.73 -1.49 -3.04
CA VAL A 106 8.72 -1.53 -1.59
C VAL A 106 8.98 -0.12 -1.05
N VAL A 107 8.11 0.32 -0.15
CA VAL A 107 8.29 1.57 0.60
C VAL A 107 8.83 1.22 1.97
N ALA A 108 10.08 1.56 2.23
CA ALA A 108 10.67 1.43 3.56
C ALA A 108 10.03 2.43 4.52
N THR A 109 9.35 1.94 5.55
CA THR A 109 8.65 2.76 6.55
C THR A 109 9.33 2.64 7.91
N MET A 110 9.14 3.66 8.75
CA MET A 110 9.73 3.75 10.09
C MET A 110 11.25 3.51 10.09
N PHE A 111 11.93 3.91 9.02
CA PHE A 111 13.33 3.57 8.78
C PHE A 111 14.26 4.30 9.76
N ASP A 112 15.26 3.58 10.28
CA ASP A 112 16.38 4.14 11.04
C ASP A 112 17.71 3.78 10.36
N GLY A 113 18.20 4.72 9.54
CA GLY A 113 19.43 4.55 8.76
C GLY A 113 20.71 4.42 9.58
N ARG A 114 20.66 4.65 10.89
CA ARG A 114 21.80 4.43 11.79
C ARG A 114 22.02 2.95 12.08
N THR A 115 20.99 2.14 11.91
CA THR A 115 21.06 0.69 12.16
C THR A 115 21.66 -0.04 10.95
N LYS A 116 22.44 -1.09 11.23
CA LYS A 116 22.92 -2.01 10.19
C LYS A 116 21.77 -2.84 9.63
N LEU A 117 20.90 -3.34 10.53
CA LEU A 117 19.74 -4.16 10.22
C LEU A 117 18.82 -3.52 9.18
N GLY A 118 18.52 -2.23 9.32
CA GLY A 118 17.66 -1.53 8.38
C GLY A 118 18.19 -1.59 6.94
N ARG A 119 19.49 -1.40 6.77
CA ARG A 119 20.16 -1.45 5.46
C ARG A 119 20.24 -2.86 4.91
N GLU A 120 20.56 -3.83 5.76
CA GLU A 120 20.62 -5.25 5.37
C GLU A 120 19.25 -5.76 4.89
N VAL A 121 18.15 -5.41 5.58
CA VAL A 121 16.80 -5.83 5.16
C VAL A 121 16.43 -5.25 3.79
N LEU A 122 16.77 -3.99 3.50
CA LEU A 122 16.49 -3.40 2.17
C LEU A 122 17.33 -4.02 1.07
N ASP A 123 18.59 -4.34 1.35
CA ASP A 123 19.48 -5.00 0.39
C ASP A 123 19.03 -6.44 0.11
N ASP A 124 18.63 -7.18 1.14
CA ASP A 124 18.04 -8.51 1.02
C ASP A 124 16.77 -8.48 0.17
N VAL A 125 15.89 -7.48 0.36
CA VAL A 125 14.67 -7.36 -0.43
C VAL A 125 14.97 -7.14 -1.90
N ARG A 126 15.95 -6.27 -2.22
CA ARG A 126 16.39 -6.03 -3.59
C ARG A 126 17.00 -7.26 -4.23
N THR A 127 17.95 -7.90 -3.54
CA THR A 127 18.76 -8.99 -4.10
C THR A 127 18.03 -10.33 -4.14
N ARG A 128 17.25 -10.65 -3.10
CA ARG A 128 16.56 -11.94 -2.97
C ARG A 128 15.26 -11.99 -3.74
N TYR A 129 14.48 -10.91 -3.71
CA TYR A 129 13.14 -10.88 -4.30
C TYR A 129 13.07 -10.12 -5.62
N GLY A 130 14.13 -9.40 -6.01
CA GLY A 130 14.16 -8.65 -7.27
C GLY A 130 13.15 -7.51 -7.31
N VAL A 131 12.68 -7.04 -6.16
CA VAL A 131 11.69 -5.96 -6.06
C VAL A 131 12.39 -4.63 -5.87
N GLU A 132 11.93 -3.62 -6.60
CA GLU A 132 12.42 -2.25 -6.46
C GLU A 132 12.12 -1.73 -5.05
N VAL A 133 13.11 -1.14 -4.38
CA VAL A 133 12.90 -0.40 -3.12
C VAL A 133 12.93 1.07 -3.45
N LEU A 134 11.78 1.72 -3.28
CA LEU A 134 11.56 3.13 -3.60
C LEU A 134 12.32 4.05 -2.65
N ASP A 135 12.83 5.15 -3.19
CA ASP A 135 13.61 6.15 -2.48
C ASP A 135 12.85 7.50 -2.44
N PRO A 136 12.94 8.29 -1.36
CA PRO A 136 13.64 8.01 -0.10
C PRO A 136 12.85 7.08 0.83
N PRO A 137 13.55 6.33 1.73
CA PRO A 137 12.88 5.65 2.83
C PRO A 137 12.19 6.65 3.76
N VAL A 138 11.03 6.29 4.30
CA VAL A 138 10.30 7.14 5.25
C VAL A 138 10.88 6.97 6.65
N PRO A 139 11.52 8.02 7.23
CA PRO A 139 12.17 7.90 8.52
C PRO A 139 11.15 7.76 9.66
N LYS A 140 11.57 7.07 10.73
CA LYS A 140 10.81 7.00 11.98
C LYS A 140 10.57 8.41 12.54
N SER A 141 9.32 8.76 12.82
CA SER A 141 8.95 10.10 13.26
C SER A 141 7.77 10.06 14.22
N VAL A 142 7.94 10.67 15.39
CA VAL A 142 6.87 10.85 16.38
C VAL A 142 5.72 11.68 15.79
N ARG A 143 6.03 12.65 14.93
CA ARG A 143 5.02 13.52 14.29
C ARG A 143 4.09 12.76 13.35
N VAL A 144 4.58 11.68 12.70
CA VAL A 144 3.72 10.81 11.89
C VAL A 144 2.73 10.08 12.79
N ALA A 145 3.19 9.58 13.95
CA ALA A 145 2.33 8.87 14.91
C ALA A 145 1.30 9.78 15.59
N GLU A 146 1.61 11.07 15.78
CA GLU A 146 0.70 12.05 16.39
C GLU A 146 -0.38 12.58 15.43
N ALA A 147 -0.11 12.57 14.12
CA ALA A 147 -0.99 13.20 13.13
C ALA A 147 -2.42 12.60 13.10
N PRO A 148 -2.62 11.26 13.12
CA PRO A 148 -3.96 10.67 13.18
C PRO A 148 -4.77 11.10 14.39
N ALA A 149 -4.15 11.20 15.57
CA ALA A 149 -4.81 11.66 16.80
C ALA A 149 -5.30 13.13 16.72
N ARG A 150 -4.78 13.89 15.75
CA ARG A 150 -5.19 15.28 15.44
C ARG A 150 -6.17 15.36 14.27
N GLY A 151 -6.54 14.22 13.68
CA GLY A 151 -7.38 14.18 12.47
C GLY A 151 -6.73 14.88 11.26
N ARG A 152 -5.40 14.87 11.18
CA ARG A 152 -4.63 15.53 10.11
C ARG A 152 -3.63 14.56 9.50
N SER A 153 -3.26 14.79 8.25
CA SER A 153 -2.13 14.08 7.66
C SER A 153 -0.81 14.62 8.21
N VAL A 154 0.28 13.83 8.14
CA VAL A 154 1.62 14.36 8.46
C VAL A 154 2.02 15.52 7.54
N LEU A 155 1.48 15.55 6.31
CA LEU A 155 1.70 16.61 5.33
C LEU A 155 1.13 17.95 5.79
N GLU A 156 0.06 17.93 6.59
CA GLU A 156 -0.56 19.12 7.19
C GLU A 156 0.00 19.41 8.58
N HIS A 157 0.07 18.38 9.43
CA HIS A 157 0.48 18.51 10.83
C HIS A 157 1.95 18.90 10.97
N ALA A 158 2.82 18.34 10.13
CA ALA A 158 4.26 18.49 10.20
C ALA A 158 4.85 18.62 8.79
N SER A 159 4.33 19.58 8.02
CA SER A 159 4.59 19.77 6.58
C SER A 159 6.07 19.89 6.20
N ARG A 160 6.92 20.39 7.09
CA ARG A 160 8.38 20.56 6.90
C ARG A 160 9.22 19.43 7.52
N SER A 161 8.59 18.37 8.02
CA SER A 161 9.31 17.23 8.59
C SER A 161 9.92 16.35 7.50
N SER A 162 11.00 15.64 7.84
CA SER A 162 11.66 14.70 6.92
C SER A 162 10.73 13.60 6.42
N SER A 163 9.82 13.08 7.27
CA SER A 163 8.81 12.10 6.84
C SER A 163 7.80 12.70 5.86
N ALA A 164 7.35 13.94 6.07
CA ALA A 164 6.45 14.61 5.13
C ALA A 164 7.14 14.85 3.77
N GLU A 165 8.42 15.25 3.78
CA GLU A 165 9.21 15.38 2.56
C GLU A 165 9.40 14.03 1.84
N ALA A 166 9.68 12.96 2.60
CA ALA A 166 9.80 11.61 2.04
C ALA A 166 8.52 11.16 1.33
N TYR A 167 7.35 11.34 1.97
CA TYR A 167 6.06 11.02 1.33
C TYR A 167 5.81 11.84 0.06
N ARG A 168 6.16 13.14 0.04
CA ARG A 168 6.02 13.96 -1.19
C ARG A 168 6.92 13.48 -2.32
N LYS A 169 8.18 13.11 -2.01
CA LYS A 169 9.12 12.59 -3.01
C LYS A 169 8.66 11.24 -3.55
N LEU A 170 8.19 10.36 -2.68
CA LEU A 170 7.59 9.08 -3.09
C LEU A 170 6.39 9.32 -4.00
N ALA A 171 5.43 10.16 -3.60
CA ALA A 171 4.25 10.47 -4.42
C ALA A 171 4.64 11.02 -5.80
N ALA A 172 5.58 11.98 -5.86
CA ALA A 172 6.06 12.54 -7.12
C ALA A 172 6.75 11.50 -8.03
N GLY A 173 7.36 10.45 -7.47
CA GLY A 173 7.94 9.34 -8.23
C GLY A 173 6.91 8.29 -8.69
N LEU A 174 5.70 8.32 -8.14
CA LEU A 174 4.60 7.43 -8.53
C LEU A 174 3.79 8.02 -9.69
N ASP A 175 3.52 9.32 -9.65
CA ASP A 175 2.93 10.06 -10.76
C ASP A 175 3.87 9.95 -11.97
N GLY A 176 3.45 9.29 -13.04
CA GLY A 176 4.22 8.95 -14.24
C GLY A 176 4.80 10.13 -15.05
N THR A 177 5.01 11.29 -14.43
CA THR A 177 5.69 12.47 -14.96
C THR A 177 7.22 12.38 -14.90
N ALA A 178 7.80 11.36 -14.25
CA ALA A 178 9.25 11.17 -14.16
C ALA A 178 9.87 10.30 -15.28
N HIS A 179 9.11 10.00 -16.33
CA HIS A 179 9.62 9.36 -17.55
C HIS A 179 9.36 10.23 -18.78
N GLN A 180 10.13 11.32 -18.89
CA GLN A 180 10.54 11.95 -20.14
C GLN A 180 12.01 12.33 -20.06
#